data_AF-A0A8S9SGT2-F1
#
_entry.id   AF-A0A8S9SGT2-F1
#
_cell.length_a   1.000
_cell.length_b   1.000
_cell.length_c   1.000
_cell.angle_alpha   90.00
_cell.angle_beta   90.00
_cell.angle_gamma   90.00
#
_symmetry.space_group_name_H-M   'P 1'
#
loop_
_entity.id
_entity.type
_entity.pdbx_description
1 polymer ?
#
loop_
_entity_poly.entity_id
_entity_poly.type
_entity_poly.pdbx_seq_one_letter_code
_entity_poly.pdbx_strand_id
1 'polypeptide(L)'
;METRKTQVAVPVLLAIMTLMVSKVVFAGKDSLHERHMAELQAVKASLVRRNLPGFVSPPPTPPQAVPGPRVYQVISYGADPTGKADSTNAILKAMEDAFDGPNHGVLMEGINDLGGARIDLQGGSYLISKPLRFPSAGAGNLLVSISY
;
A
#
# COMPACT_ATOMS: atom_id res chain seq x y z
N MET A 1 -6.76 0.55 -85.20
CA MET A 1 -6.27 -0.47 -84.24
C MET A 1 -5.21 0.21 -83.38
N GLU A 2 -5.62 1.01 -82.40
CA GLU A 2 -6.06 0.62 -81.04
C GLU A 2 -4.94 0.01 -80.20
N THR A 3 -4.29 0.86 -79.38
CA THR A 3 -3.45 0.44 -78.25
C THR A 3 -3.67 1.38 -77.07
N ARG A 4 -4.86 1.31 -76.45
CA ARG A 4 -5.09 1.80 -75.09
C ARG A 4 -5.57 0.65 -74.22
N LYS A 5 -4.63 -0.21 -73.83
CA LYS A 5 -4.90 -1.35 -72.93
C LYS A 5 -3.79 -1.52 -71.89
N THR A 6 -3.24 -0.42 -71.38
CA THR A 6 -2.15 -0.50 -70.38
C THR A 6 -2.15 0.62 -69.34
N GLN A 7 -3.25 1.38 -69.21
CA GLN A 7 -3.34 2.46 -68.21
C GLN A 7 -4.22 2.10 -67.00
N VAL A 8 -5.09 1.09 -67.13
CA VAL A 8 -6.04 0.70 -66.07
C VAL A 8 -5.49 -0.40 -65.13
N ALA A 9 -4.52 -1.20 -65.60
CA ALA A 9 -4.01 -2.34 -64.81
C ALA A 9 -3.16 -1.92 -63.59
N VAL A 10 -2.36 -0.86 -63.70
CA VAL A 10 -1.47 -0.38 -62.64
C VAL A 10 -2.23 0.24 -61.44
N PRO A 11 -3.24 1.13 -61.62
CA PRO A 11 -3.95 1.71 -60.47
C PRO A 11 -4.83 0.70 -59.72
N VAL A 12 -5.37 -0.32 -60.41
CA VAL A 12 -6.18 -1.37 -59.78
C VAL A 12 -5.31 -2.26 -58.89
N LEU A 13 -4.11 -2.63 -59.34
CA LEU A 13 -3.18 -3.44 -58.54
C LEU A 13 -2.73 -2.68 -57.28
N LEU A 14 -2.46 -1.37 -57.39
CA LEU A 14 -2.10 -0.54 -56.24
C LEU A 14 -3.25 -0.47 -55.22
N ALA A 15 -4.49 -0.25 -55.68
CA ALA A 15 -5.67 -0.21 -54.80
C ALA A 15 -5.90 -1.54 -54.06
N ILE A 16 -5.71 -2.68 -54.73
CA ILE A 16 -5.82 -4.01 -54.10
C ILE A 16 -4.73 -4.22 -53.04
N MET A 17 -3.48 -3.83 -53.33
CA MET A 17 -2.38 -3.93 -52.38
C MET A 17 -2.60 -3.04 -51.13
N THR A 18 -3.11 -1.81 -51.31
CA THR A 18 -3.45 -0.93 -50.18
C THR A 18 -4.56 -1.53 -49.32
N LEU A 19 -5.59 -2.13 -49.93
CA LEU A 19 -6.69 -2.77 -49.20
C LEU A 19 -6.20 -3.97 -48.37
N MET A 20 -5.28 -4.78 -48.92
CA MET A 20 -4.70 -5.93 -48.23
C MET A 20 -3.82 -5.51 -47.04
N VAL A 21 -3.02 -4.45 -47.18
CA VAL A 21 -2.19 -3.92 -46.08
C VAL A 21 -3.06 -3.34 -44.96
N SER A 22 -4.14 -2.61 -45.28
CA SER A 22 -5.08 -2.12 -44.28
C SER A 22 -5.79 -3.24 -43.51
N LYS A 23 -6.16 -4.34 -44.17
CA LYS A 23 -6.77 -5.52 -43.53
C LYS A 23 -5.78 -6.26 -42.63
N VAL A 24 -4.52 -6.41 -43.04
CA VAL A 24 -3.46 -7.04 -42.23
C VAL A 24 -3.14 -6.22 -40.97
N VAL A 25 -3.07 -4.88 -41.08
CA VAL A 25 -2.82 -3.99 -39.93
C VAL A 25 -4.01 -3.94 -38.97
N PHE A 26 -5.25 -3.99 -39.47
CA PHE A 26 -6.44 -4.07 -38.60
C PHE A 26 -6.60 -5.44 -37.93
N ALA A 27 -6.33 -6.55 -38.63
CA ALA A 27 -6.40 -7.91 -38.06
C ALA A 27 -5.38 -8.16 -36.94
N GLY A 28 -4.25 -7.45 -36.94
CA GLY A 28 -3.25 -7.52 -35.87
C GLY A 28 -3.67 -6.83 -34.56
N LYS A 29 -4.62 -5.88 -34.61
CA LYS A 29 -5.00 -5.06 -33.46
C LYS A 29 -6.14 -5.70 -32.65
N ASP A 30 -7.09 -6.34 -33.33
CA ASP A 30 -8.21 -7.05 -32.69
C ASP A 30 -7.74 -8.35 -32.01
N SER A 31 -6.79 -9.06 -32.62
CA SER A 31 -6.26 -10.33 -32.10
C SER A 31 -5.44 -10.20 -30.80
N LEU A 32 -4.82 -9.04 -30.55
CA LEU A 32 -4.09 -8.78 -29.30
C LEU A 32 -5.04 -8.65 -28.11
N HIS A 33 -6.18 -7.97 -28.30
CA HIS A 33 -7.19 -7.82 -27.27
C HIS A 33 -7.86 -9.15 -26.94
N GLU A 34 -8.14 -9.98 -27.95
CA GLU A 34 -8.67 -11.33 -27.73
C GLU A 34 -7.69 -12.22 -26.98
N ARG A 35 -6.39 -12.16 -27.30
CA ARG A 35 -5.35 -12.90 -26.56
C ARG A 35 -5.27 -12.49 -25.09
N HIS A 36 -5.27 -11.19 -24.80
CA HIS A 36 -5.28 -10.73 -23.40
C HIS A 36 -6.54 -11.16 -22.65
N MET A 37 -7.71 -11.13 -23.30
CA MET A 37 -8.95 -11.61 -22.71
C MET A 37 -8.91 -13.12 -22.43
N ALA A 38 -8.36 -13.91 -23.35
CA ALA A 38 -8.19 -15.35 -23.18
C ALA A 38 -7.20 -15.69 -22.05
N GLU A 39 -6.09 -14.96 -21.93
CA GLU A 39 -5.14 -15.14 -20.82
C GLU A 39 -5.76 -14.78 -19.47
N LEU A 40 -6.50 -13.67 -19.38
CA LEU A 40 -7.22 -13.30 -18.16
C LEU A 40 -8.27 -14.34 -17.76
N GLN A 41 -8.97 -14.93 -18.74
CA GLN A 41 -9.91 -16.02 -18.48
C GLN A 41 -9.20 -17.29 -18.01
N ALA A 42 -8.04 -17.63 -18.58
CA ALA A 42 -7.23 -18.76 -18.13
C ALA A 42 -6.73 -18.58 -16.68
N VAL A 43 -6.29 -17.38 -16.32
CA VAL A 43 -5.88 -17.04 -14.94
C VAL A 43 -7.07 -17.17 -13.98
N LYS A 44 -8.24 -16.64 -14.34
CA LYS A 44 -9.47 -16.81 -13.54
C LYS A 44 -9.87 -18.28 -13.38
N ALA A 45 -9.80 -19.07 -14.45
CA ALA A 45 -10.11 -20.51 -14.39
C ALA A 45 -9.12 -21.28 -13.49
N SER A 46 -7.85 -20.88 -13.46
CA SER A 46 -6.84 -21.49 -12.58
C SER A 46 -7.12 -21.26 -11.09
N LEU A 47 -7.76 -20.14 -10.74
CA LEU A 47 -8.18 -19.82 -9.38
C LEU A 47 -9.40 -20.65 -8.96
N VAL A 48 -10.35 -20.90 -9.88
CA VAL A 48 -11.56 -21.69 -9.62
C VAL A 48 -11.26 -23.19 -9.51
N ARG A 49 -10.27 -23.70 -10.26
CA ARG A 49 -9.91 -25.13 -10.26
C ARG A 49 -9.18 -25.61 -9.00
N ARG A 50 -8.85 -24.70 -8.08
CA ARG A 50 -8.20 -25.04 -6.80
C ARG A 50 -9.17 -25.56 -5.73
N ASN A 51 -10.41 -25.88 -6.10
CA ASN A 51 -11.32 -26.70 -5.31
C ASN A 51 -10.90 -28.19 -5.39
N LEU A 52 -9.86 -28.55 -4.65
CA LEU A 52 -9.49 -29.93 -4.35
C LEU A 52 -10.39 -30.49 -3.24
N PRO A 53 -10.69 -31.81 -3.23
CA PRO A 53 -11.42 -32.47 -2.15
C PRO A 53 -10.65 -32.36 -0.83
N GLY A 54 -11.40 -32.26 0.27
CA GLY A 54 -10.96 -31.77 1.57
C GLY A 54 -9.66 -32.38 2.09
N PHE A 55 -8.60 -31.57 2.08
CA PHE A 55 -7.53 -31.69 3.06
C PHE A 55 -8.04 -31.06 4.34
N VAL A 56 -8.12 -31.87 5.41
CA VAL A 56 -8.30 -31.37 6.78
C VAL A 56 -7.24 -30.30 7.03
N SER A 57 -7.67 -29.03 7.03
CA SER A 57 -6.80 -27.95 7.44
C SER A 57 -6.47 -28.17 8.91
N PRO A 58 -5.20 -28.06 9.34
CA PRO A 58 -4.93 -27.87 10.76
C PRO A 58 -5.79 -26.69 11.24
N PRO A 59 -6.30 -26.72 12.48
CA PRO A 59 -7.12 -25.63 13.00
C PRO A 59 -6.39 -24.31 12.72
N PRO A 60 -7.10 -23.27 12.27
CA PRO A 60 -6.46 -21.99 12.01
C PRO A 60 -5.72 -21.62 13.27
N THR A 61 -4.38 -21.56 13.19
CA THR A 61 -3.61 -20.80 14.15
C THR A 61 -4.34 -19.46 14.24
N PRO A 62 -4.77 -19.00 15.42
CA PRO A 62 -5.42 -17.70 15.52
C PRO A 62 -4.55 -16.73 14.73
N PRO A 63 -5.15 -15.86 13.88
CA PRO A 63 -4.37 -14.87 13.15
C PRO A 63 -3.43 -14.29 14.18
N GLN A 64 -2.12 -14.46 13.98
CA GLN A 64 -1.13 -13.83 14.86
C GLN A 64 -1.63 -12.40 14.93
N ALA A 65 -2.10 -12.00 16.12
CA ALA A 65 -2.66 -10.69 16.29
C ALA A 65 -1.53 -9.78 15.81
N VAL A 66 -1.71 -9.16 14.65
CA VAL A 66 -0.83 -8.07 14.23
C VAL A 66 -0.87 -7.17 15.44
N PRO A 67 0.26 -7.04 16.18
CA PRO A 67 0.22 -6.34 17.45
C PRO A 67 -0.38 -4.99 17.14
N GLY A 68 -1.54 -4.70 17.76
CA GLY A 68 -2.19 -3.43 17.54
C GLY A 68 -1.21 -2.30 17.85
N PRO A 69 -1.46 -1.09 17.33
CA PRO A 69 -0.62 0.07 17.63
C PRO A 69 -0.39 0.15 19.14
N ARG A 70 0.87 0.18 19.57
CA ARG A 70 1.17 0.26 21.01
C ARG A 70 0.79 1.62 21.53
N VAL A 71 -0.14 1.66 22.49
CA VAL A 71 -0.65 2.91 23.07
C VAL A 71 0.06 3.19 24.38
N TYR A 72 0.81 4.29 24.41
CA TYR A 72 1.53 4.85 25.55
C TYR A 72 0.67 5.96 26.16
N GLN A 73 -0.07 5.60 27.20
CA GLN A 73 -0.96 6.50 27.91
C GLN A 73 -0.20 7.36 28.91
N VAL A 74 -0.15 8.68 28.71
CA VAL A 74 0.69 9.57 29.53
C VAL A 74 0.32 9.58 31.01
N ILE A 75 -0.94 9.35 31.35
CA ILE A 75 -1.41 9.24 32.74
C ILE A 75 -0.80 8.03 33.46
N SER A 76 -0.53 6.94 32.74
CA SER A 76 0.13 5.75 33.27
C SER A 76 1.60 6.02 33.63
N TYR A 77 2.15 7.11 33.10
CA TYR A 77 3.48 7.62 33.42
C TYR A 77 3.47 8.72 34.51
N GLY A 78 2.30 9.03 35.07
CA GLY A 78 2.14 10.04 36.12
C GLY A 78 1.84 11.46 35.62
N ALA A 79 1.41 11.62 34.36
CA ALA A 79 0.93 12.91 33.88
C ALA A 79 -0.37 13.29 34.58
N ASP A 80 -0.52 14.57 34.91
CA ASP A 80 -1.70 15.12 35.59
C ASP A 80 -2.63 15.82 34.58
N PRO A 81 -3.78 15.21 34.23
CA PRO A 81 -4.74 15.78 33.29
C PRO A 81 -5.50 16.98 33.87
N THR A 82 -5.28 17.35 35.14
CA THR A 82 -5.90 18.53 35.76
C THR A 82 -5.06 19.79 35.58
N GLY A 83 -3.80 19.65 35.19
CA GLY A 83 -2.87 20.77 34.95
C GLY A 83 -2.35 21.44 36.23
N LYS A 84 -2.53 20.80 37.40
CA LYS A 84 -2.07 21.33 38.69
C LYS A 84 -0.61 20.96 38.95
N ALA A 85 -0.20 19.77 38.53
CA ALA A 85 1.16 19.28 38.62
C ALA A 85 1.85 19.29 37.24
N ASP A 86 3.16 19.50 37.27
CA ASP A 86 3.99 19.44 36.06
C ASP A 86 4.00 18.03 35.48
N SER A 87 3.52 17.89 34.24
CA SER A 87 3.40 16.62 33.52
C SER A 87 4.57 16.36 32.58
N THR A 88 5.56 17.26 32.52
CA THR A 88 6.59 17.22 31.49
C THR A 88 7.42 15.95 31.54
N ASN A 89 7.87 15.53 32.73
CA ASN A 89 8.69 14.32 32.86
C ASN A 89 7.89 13.04 32.53
N ALA A 90 6.61 12.99 32.89
CA ALA A 90 5.74 11.85 32.57
C ALA A 90 5.55 11.70 31.05
N ILE A 91 5.30 12.80 30.35
CA ILE A 91 5.11 12.79 28.89
C ILE A 91 6.44 12.46 28.19
N LEU A 92 7.57 13.02 28.64
CA LEU A 92 8.89 12.65 28.12
C LEU A 92 9.18 11.16 28.33
N LYS A 93 8.79 10.59 29.48
CA LYS A 93 9.00 9.18 29.75
C LYS A 93 8.15 8.28 28.85
N ALA A 94 6.88 8.63 28.64
CA ALA A 94 6.01 7.95 27.68
C ALA A 94 6.58 7.97 26.26
N MET A 95 7.19 9.10 25.89
CA MET A 95 7.85 9.26 24.59
C MET A 95 9.13 8.43 24.49
N GLU A 96 10.00 8.43 25.49
CA GLU A 96 11.18 7.55 25.50
C GLU A 96 10.79 6.08 25.33
N ASP A 97 9.82 5.60 26.10
CA ASP A 97 9.33 4.21 26.02
C ASP A 97 8.67 3.88 24.66
N ALA A 98 8.13 4.89 23.96
CA ALA A 98 7.62 4.73 22.61
C ALA A 98 8.74 4.55 21.57
N PHE A 99 9.88 5.20 21.77
CA PHE A 99 11.05 5.06 20.91
C PHE A 99 11.88 3.81 21.23
N ASP A 100 11.90 3.39 22.50
CA ASP A 100 12.54 2.16 22.99
C ASP A 100 11.63 0.93 22.87
N GLY A 101 10.45 1.09 22.25
CA GLY A 101 9.52 0.01 21.97
C GLY A 101 10.12 -1.10 21.09
N PRO A 102 9.35 -2.18 20.84
CA PRO A 102 9.82 -3.26 19.99
C PRO A 102 10.27 -2.75 18.63
N ASN A 103 11.37 -3.30 18.13
CA ASN A 103 11.87 -2.95 16.81
C ASN A 103 10.95 -3.54 15.73
N HIS A 104 10.36 -2.69 14.89
CA HIS A 104 9.54 -3.09 13.74
C HIS A 104 10.31 -3.04 12.41
N GLY A 105 11.63 -2.97 12.47
CA GLY A 105 12.53 -2.77 11.34
C GLY A 105 12.80 -1.29 11.07
N VAL A 106 13.01 -0.97 9.80
CA VAL A 106 13.32 0.38 9.31
C VAL A 106 12.35 0.75 8.20
N LEU A 107 11.96 2.01 8.14
CA LEU A 107 11.17 2.57 7.04
C LEU A 107 12.06 2.91 5.84
N MET A 108 13.26 3.41 6.13
CA MET A 108 14.34 3.67 5.20
C MET A 108 15.66 3.78 5.97
N GLU A 109 16.78 3.92 5.26
CA GLU A 109 18.09 4.11 5.89
C GLU A 109 18.05 5.28 6.89
N GLY A 110 18.47 5.02 8.12
CA GLY A 110 18.47 6.00 9.21
C GLY A 110 17.11 6.30 9.84
N ILE A 111 16.00 5.67 9.40
CA ILE A 111 14.65 5.88 9.97
C ILE A 111 14.06 4.55 10.47
N ASN A 112 14.03 4.37 11.78
CA ASN A 112 13.41 3.22 12.43
C ASN A 112 11.88 3.24 12.31
N ASP A 113 11.26 2.07 12.14
CA ASP A 113 9.81 1.93 12.21
C ASP A 113 9.38 1.69 13.66
N LEU A 114 8.55 2.59 14.20
CA LEU A 114 7.96 2.44 15.54
C LEU A 114 6.66 1.60 15.53
N GLY A 115 6.29 1.00 14.41
CA GLY A 115 5.18 0.06 14.30
C GLY A 115 3.82 0.69 14.58
N GLY A 116 3.67 2.00 14.37
CA GLY A 116 2.45 2.73 14.68
C GLY A 116 2.30 3.09 16.17
N ALA A 117 3.39 3.19 16.93
CA ALA A 117 3.35 3.65 18.32
C ALA A 117 2.48 4.91 18.47
N ARG A 118 1.60 4.92 19.48
CA ARG A 118 0.69 6.03 19.78
C ARG A 118 0.96 6.54 21.19
N ILE A 119 1.31 7.80 21.33
CA ILE A 119 1.29 8.50 22.62
C ILE A 119 -0.10 9.13 22.79
N ASP A 120 -0.85 8.69 23.79
CA ASP A 120 -2.21 9.15 24.04
C ASP A 120 -2.31 10.01 25.30
N LEU A 121 -2.79 11.24 25.10
CA LEU A 121 -3.01 12.25 26.12
C LEU A 121 -4.36 12.11 26.84
N GLN A 122 -5.30 11.28 26.39
CA GLN A 122 -6.58 10.99 27.09
C GLN A 122 -7.39 12.23 27.55
N GLY A 123 -7.32 13.34 26.81
CA GLY A 123 -8.00 14.59 27.15
C GLY A 123 -7.44 15.28 28.40
N GLY A 124 -8.06 16.39 28.81
CA GLY A 124 -7.63 17.18 29.97
C GLY A 124 -6.65 18.31 29.63
N SER A 125 -6.06 18.89 30.66
CA SER A 125 -5.08 19.99 30.58
C SER A 125 -3.80 19.56 31.27
N TYR A 126 -2.66 19.66 30.57
CA TYR A 126 -1.37 19.23 31.09
C TYR A 126 -0.42 20.43 31.20
N LEU A 127 0.15 20.63 32.38
CA LEU A 127 1.16 21.67 32.58
C LEU A 127 2.51 21.18 32.04
N ILE A 128 3.11 21.95 31.13
CA ILE A 128 4.42 21.69 30.53
C ILE A 128 5.39 22.81 30.91
N SER A 129 6.44 22.48 31.65
CA SER A 129 7.42 23.45 32.17
C SER A 129 8.67 23.60 31.30
N LYS A 130 8.93 22.63 30.41
CA LYS A 130 10.08 22.61 29.50
C LYS A 130 9.72 21.96 28.16
N PRO A 131 10.48 22.20 27.07
CA PRO A 131 10.16 21.65 25.76
C PRO A 131 10.07 20.12 25.75
N LEU A 132 9.04 19.59 25.10
CA LEU A 132 8.93 18.16 24.78
C LEU A 132 9.76 17.89 23.52
N ARG A 133 10.96 17.35 23.70
CA ARG A 133 11.91 17.11 22.61
C ARG A 133 11.93 15.65 22.22
N PHE A 134 11.53 15.35 20.98
CA PHE A 134 11.66 14.01 20.43
C PHE A 134 13.14 13.56 20.41
N PRO A 135 13.42 12.27 20.67
CA PRO A 135 14.75 11.71 20.48
C PRO A 135 15.33 12.05 19.11
N SER A 136 16.63 12.31 19.05
CA SER A 136 17.31 12.67 17.80
C SER A 136 17.52 11.48 16.86
N ALA A 137 17.25 10.26 17.31
CA ALA A 137 17.27 9.08 16.47
C ALA A 137 16.20 9.19 15.38
N GLY A 138 16.56 8.93 14.12
CA GLY A 138 15.59 8.92 13.04
C GLY A 138 14.58 7.80 13.26
N ALA A 139 13.31 8.16 13.43
CA ALA A 139 12.21 7.24 13.62
C ALA A 139 10.94 7.79 12.96
N GLY A 140 10.06 6.90 12.51
CA GLY A 140 8.77 7.24 11.92
C GLY A 140 7.65 6.36 12.46
N ASN A 141 6.44 6.55 11.92
CA ASN A 141 5.23 5.85 12.36
C ASN A 141 4.90 6.07 13.85
N LEU A 142 5.14 7.28 14.36
CA LEU A 142 4.65 7.75 15.66
C LEU A 142 3.39 8.58 15.49
N LEU A 143 2.39 8.36 16.35
CA LEU A 143 1.20 9.19 16.46
C LEU A 143 1.12 9.81 17.86
N VAL A 144 0.92 11.12 17.95
CA VAL A 144 0.50 11.78 19.19
C VAL A 144 -0.98 12.13 19.04
N SER A 145 -1.81 11.64 19.96
CA SER A 145 -3.26 11.84 19.89
C SER A 145 -3.86 12.28 21.21
N ILE A 146 -5.03 12.90 21.11
CA ILE A 146 -5.91 13.20 22.24
C ILE A 146 -7.18 12.37 22.02
N SER A 147 -7.34 11.30 22.79
CA SER A 147 -8.61 10.57 22.87
C SER A 147 -9.55 11.27 23.86
N TYR A 148 -10.85 11.32 23.55
CA TYR A 148 -11.91 11.94 24.38
C TYR A 148 -12.79 10.91 25.05
#